data_AF-A0A9X1VJ84-F1
#
_entry.id   AF-A0A9X1VJ84-F1
#
_cell.length_a   1.000
_cell.length_b   1.000
_cell.length_c   1.000
_cell.angle_alpha   90.00
_cell.angle_beta   90.00
_cell.angle_gamma   90.00
#
_symmetry.space_group_name_H-M   'P 1'
#
loop_
_entity.id
_entity.type
_entity.pdbx_description
1 polymer ?
#
loop_
_entity_poly.entity_id
_entity_poly.type
_entity_poly.pdbx_seq_one_letter_code
_entity_poly.pdbx_strand_id
1 'polypeptide(L)'
;MSSPSRRLPHATPFVLRLAYDQADFKMVRTHWNKNFVRKFPAGEPVHQLMNRVLQQIRADGYVLREYYVFPLEEVTTPGENTREELIYCALHQLDSVMFSFEMPALRQYHPRRLLDDTKERSIGCVDGLVTVLFNPMLRDYLLNVAQLDEMLPTPQPAS
;
A
#
# COMPACT_ATOMS: atom_id res chain seq x y z
N MET A 1 56.80 8.35 14.21
CA MET A 1 56.12 8.76 12.96
C MET A 1 54.77 8.08 12.95
N SER A 2 53.71 8.80 13.31
CA SER A 2 52.35 8.25 13.40
C SER A 2 51.57 8.61 12.14
N SER A 3 51.18 7.61 11.35
CA SER A 3 50.31 7.80 10.18
C SER A 3 48.95 8.37 10.62
N PRO A 4 48.37 9.34 9.90
CA PRO A 4 47.04 9.81 10.24
C PRO A 4 46.02 8.77 9.78
N SER A 5 45.30 8.18 10.74
CA SER A 5 44.09 7.40 10.46
C SER A 5 43.14 8.25 9.63
N ARG A 6 43.02 7.87 8.35
CA ARG A 6 42.06 8.43 7.40
C ARG A 6 40.67 8.08 7.95
N ARG A 7 40.07 9.00 8.70
CA ARG A 7 38.67 8.87 9.14
C ARG A 7 37.83 8.72 7.87
N LEU A 8 37.21 7.56 7.71
CA LEU A 8 36.17 7.38 6.71
C LEU A 8 35.10 8.45 7.00
N PRO A 9 34.68 9.25 6.00
CA PRO A 9 33.56 10.15 6.19
C PRO A 9 32.38 9.31 6.68
N HIS A 10 31.66 9.80 7.69
CA HIS A 10 30.41 9.19 8.15
C HIS A 10 29.57 8.84 6.92
N ALA A 11 29.46 7.54 6.64
CA ALA A 11 28.51 7.05 5.67
C ALA A 11 27.15 7.50 6.22
N THR A 12 26.54 8.47 5.55
CA THR A 12 25.10 8.69 5.65
C THR A 12 24.46 7.31 5.60
N PRO A 13 23.61 6.91 6.56
CA PRO A 13 22.95 5.61 6.49
C PRO A 13 22.33 5.54 5.10
N PHE A 14 22.71 4.52 4.34
CA PHE A 14 22.24 4.32 2.99
C PHE A 14 20.73 4.09 3.10
N VAL A 15 19.94 5.16 3.04
CA VAL A 15 18.49 5.07 3.09
C VAL A 15 18.11 4.23 1.88
N LEU A 16 17.58 3.04 2.14
CA LEU A 16 17.20 2.07 1.12
C LEU A 16 16.05 2.67 0.30
N ARG A 17 16.40 3.44 -0.73
CA ARG A 17 15.42 4.02 -1.64
C ARG A 17 14.95 2.95 -2.60
N LEU A 18 13.66 2.65 -2.55
CA LEU A 18 13.02 1.74 -3.48
C LEU A 18 12.92 2.45 -4.84
N ALA A 19 12.90 1.69 -5.94
CA ALA A 19 12.79 2.27 -7.29
C ALA A 19 11.55 3.19 -7.45
N TYR A 20 10.55 3.08 -6.58
CA TYR A 20 9.27 3.80 -6.67
C TYR A 20 9.14 5.03 -5.77
N ASP A 21 10.17 5.35 -4.98
CA ASP A 21 10.17 6.56 -4.13
C ASP A 21 10.24 7.85 -4.99
N GLN A 22 10.75 7.73 -6.22
CA GLN A 22 10.87 8.83 -7.19
C GLN A 22 10.50 8.38 -8.63
N ALA A 23 9.75 7.28 -8.77
CA ALA A 23 9.38 6.76 -10.09
C ALA A 23 8.32 7.62 -10.78
N ASP A 24 8.36 7.62 -12.11
CA ASP A 24 7.24 8.07 -12.94
C ASP A 24 5.97 7.23 -12.64
N PHE A 25 4.81 7.88 -12.66
CA PHE A 25 3.48 7.30 -12.44
C PHE A 25 3.19 6.12 -13.36
N LYS A 26 3.76 6.10 -14.58
CA LYS A 26 3.65 4.95 -15.47
C LYS A 26 4.22 3.68 -14.83
N MET A 27 5.38 3.77 -14.18
CA MET A 27 5.99 2.62 -13.49
C MET A 27 5.17 2.20 -12.28
N VAL A 28 4.74 3.18 -11.46
CA VAL A 28 3.90 2.93 -10.27
C VAL A 28 2.61 2.20 -10.69
N ARG A 29 1.94 2.67 -11.75
CA ARG A 29 0.75 2.05 -12.33
C ARG A 29 1.00 0.62 -12.80
N THR A 30 2.06 0.38 -13.57
CA THR A 30 2.39 -0.96 -14.06
C THR A 30 2.63 -1.91 -12.89
N HIS A 31 3.37 -1.47 -11.87
CA HIS A 31 3.61 -2.25 -10.67
C HIS A 31 2.33 -2.53 -9.88
N TRP A 32 1.50 -1.51 -9.65
CA TRP A 32 0.23 -1.64 -8.94
C TRP A 32 -0.73 -2.59 -9.65
N ASN A 33 -0.88 -2.43 -10.97
CA ASN A 33 -1.74 -3.29 -11.77
C ASN A 33 -1.29 -4.76 -11.72
N LYS A 34 0.02 -5.00 -11.84
CA LYS A 34 0.59 -6.34 -11.81
C LYS A 34 0.44 -7.01 -10.45
N ASN A 35 0.66 -6.26 -9.37
CA ASN A 35 0.81 -6.84 -8.03
C ASN A 35 -0.46 -6.78 -7.17
N PHE A 36 -1.43 -5.92 -7.51
CA PHE A 36 -2.68 -5.75 -6.78
C PHE A 36 -3.91 -5.93 -7.69
N VAL A 37 -4.13 -5.04 -8.67
CA VAL A 37 -5.40 -4.98 -9.43
C VAL A 37 -5.71 -6.27 -10.18
N ARG A 38 -4.69 -6.94 -10.76
CA ARG A 38 -4.90 -8.24 -11.44
C ARG A 38 -5.24 -9.38 -10.49
N LYS A 39 -4.85 -9.28 -9.22
CA LYS A 39 -5.11 -10.30 -8.19
C LYS A 39 -6.46 -10.09 -7.51
N PHE A 40 -6.85 -8.83 -7.37
CA PHE A 40 -8.06 -8.41 -6.67
C PHE A 40 -8.91 -7.52 -7.60
N PRO A 41 -9.88 -8.10 -8.33
CA PRO A 41 -10.82 -7.35 -9.15
C PRO A 41 -11.66 -6.35 -8.34
N ALA A 42 -12.20 -5.32 -9.02
CA ALA A 42 -12.94 -4.22 -8.38
C ALA A 42 -14.17 -4.63 -7.56
N GLY A 43 -14.77 -5.79 -7.87
CA GLY A 43 -15.90 -6.34 -7.14
C GLY A 43 -15.55 -7.03 -5.81
N GLU A 44 -14.27 -7.32 -5.55
CA GLU A 44 -13.87 -8.02 -4.33
C GLU A 44 -13.76 -7.06 -3.13
N PRO A 45 -14.17 -7.49 -1.92
CA PRO A 45 -14.12 -6.62 -0.74
C PRO A 45 -12.70 -6.11 -0.40
N VAL A 46 -11.66 -6.90 -0.69
CA VAL A 46 -10.25 -6.47 -0.56
C VAL A 46 -9.92 -5.27 -1.45
N HIS A 47 -10.42 -5.25 -2.69
CA HIS A 47 -10.22 -4.13 -3.59
C HIS A 47 -11.03 -2.91 -3.11
N GLN A 48 -12.26 -3.11 -2.67
CA GLN A 48 -13.12 -2.04 -2.14
C GLN A 48 -12.48 -1.38 -0.91
N LEU A 49 -11.99 -2.18 0.05
CA LEU A 49 -11.27 -1.70 1.22
C LEU A 49 -10.04 -0.88 0.84
N MET A 50 -9.23 -1.37 -0.10
CA MET A 50 -8.07 -0.62 -0.58
C MET A 50 -8.47 0.68 -1.28
N ASN A 51 -9.54 0.68 -2.08
CA ASN A 51 -10.06 1.89 -2.72
C ASN A 51 -10.52 2.93 -1.69
N ARG A 52 -11.18 2.50 -0.60
CA ARG A 52 -11.55 3.41 0.50
C ARG A 52 -10.32 4.05 1.15
N VAL A 53 -9.27 3.28 1.38
CA VAL A 53 -7.99 3.81 1.88
C VAL A 53 -7.41 4.84 0.91
N LEU A 54 -7.34 4.53 -0.38
CA LEU A 54 -6.79 5.46 -1.38
C LEU A 54 -7.63 6.75 -1.49
N GLN A 55 -8.96 6.65 -1.40
CA GLN A 55 -9.86 7.80 -1.33
C GLN A 55 -9.58 8.65 -0.09
N GLN A 56 -9.41 8.03 1.07
CA GLN A 56 -9.09 8.74 2.31
C GLN A 56 -7.74 9.46 2.23
N ILE A 57 -6.71 8.82 1.66
CA ILE A 57 -5.41 9.44 1.41
C ILE A 57 -5.55 10.72 0.57
N ARG A 58 -6.36 10.69 -0.50
CA ARG A 58 -6.62 11.87 -1.33
C ARG A 58 -7.36 12.96 -0.55
N ALA A 59 -8.43 12.57 0.16
CA ALA A 59 -9.25 13.48 0.96
C ALA A 59 -8.44 14.19 2.05
N ASP A 60 -7.40 13.52 2.57
CA ASP A 60 -6.50 14.07 3.59
C ASP A 60 -5.31 14.84 3.01
N GLY A 61 -5.31 15.17 1.71
CA GLY A 61 -4.23 15.92 1.08
C GLY A 61 -2.96 15.10 0.89
N TYR A 62 -3.09 13.82 0.53
CA TYR A 62 -1.99 12.89 0.30
C TYR A 62 -1.17 12.58 1.55
N VAL A 63 -1.87 12.27 2.64
CA VAL A 63 -1.26 11.85 3.91
C VAL A 63 -1.57 10.38 4.17
N LEU A 64 -0.52 9.56 4.35
CA LEU A 64 -0.70 8.21 4.87
C LEU A 64 -0.89 8.27 6.38
N ARG A 65 -2.09 7.93 6.85
CA ARG A 65 -2.39 7.81 8.28
C ARG A 65 -1.67 6.63 8.91
N GLU A 66 -1.54 6.68 10.23
CA GLU A 66 -1.02 5.58 11.02
C GLU A 66 -1.91 4.32 10.93
N TYR A 67 -3.22 4.53 10.87
CA TYR A 67 -4.22 3.48 10.70
C TYR A 67 -5.46 4.07 10.04
N TYR A 68 -6.26 3.22 9.40
CA TYR A 68 -7.56 3.55 8.83
C TYR A 68 -8.64 2.72 9.50
N VAL A 69 -9.80 3.34 9.72
CA VAL A 69 -10.97 2.70 10.32
C VAL A 69 -12.17 2.99 9.43
N PHE A 70 -12.92 1.96 9.08
CA PHE A 70 -14.13 2.08 8.27
C PHE A 70 -15.28 1.26 8.89
N PRO A 71 -16.52 1.76 8.85
CA PRO A 71 -17.69 0.92 9.08
C PRO A 71 -17.73 -0.23 8.08
N LEU A 72 -18.10 -1.43 8.55
CA LEU A 72 -18.18 -2.66 7.75
C LEU A 72 -19.04 -2.48 6.50
N GLU A 73 -20.14 -1.76 6.63
CA GLU A 73 -21.08 -1.40 5.57
C GLU A 73 -20.50 -0.52 4.46
N GLU A 74 -19.41 0.22 4.72
CA GLU A 74 -18.76 1.05 3.69
C GLU A 74 -17.80 0.28 2.79
N VAL A 75 -17.37 -0.90 3.25
CA VAL A 75 -16.32 -1.74 2.62
C VAL A 75 -16.82 -3.12 2.19
N THR A 76 -18.09 -3.44 2.45
CA THR A 76 -18.73 -4.68 2.01
C THR A 76 -20.06 -4.39 1.32
N THR A 77 -20.31 -5.10 0.22
CA THR A 77 -21.62 -5.10 -0.43
C THR A 77 -22.50 -6.23 0.11
N PRO A 78 -23.83 -6.03 0.21
CA PRO A 78 -24.74 -7.14 0.51
C PRO A 78 -24.58 -8.24 -0.54
N GLY A 79 -24.55 -9.50 -0.11
CA GLY A 79 -24.40 -10.66 -0.96
C GLY A 79 -24.91 -11.93 -0.29
N GLU A 80 -24.53 -13.10 -0.83
CA GLU A 80 -24.92 -14.40 -0.29
C GLU A 80 -24.22 -14.72 1.05
N ASN A 81 -23.00 -14.19 1.25
CA ASN A 81 -22.24 -14.34 2.49
C ASN A 81 -22.55 -13.24 3.50
N THR A 82 -22.28 -13.49 4.78
CA THR A 82 -22.33 -12.44 5.80
C THR A 82 -21.26 -11.38 5.54
N ARG A 83 -21.52 -10.14 5.92
CA ARG A 83 -20.56 -9.04 5.72
C ARG A 83 -19.28 -9.27 6.53
N GLU A 84 -19.42 -9.86 7.71
CA GLU A 84 -18.34 -10.23 8.60
C GLU A 84 -17.42 -11.25 7.94
N GLU A 85 -17.94 -12.33 7.36
CA GLU A 85 -17.14 -13.32 6.64
C GLU A 85 -16.40 -12.70 5.45
N LEU A 86 -17.08 -11.85 4.68
CA LEU A 86 -16.49 -11.15 3.54
C LEU A 86 -15.30 -10.29 3.96
N ILE A 87 -15.43 -9.55 5.06
CA ILE A 87 -14.33 -8.70 5.53
C ILE A 87 -13.20 -9.49 6.16
N TYR A 88 -13.47 -10.58 6.88
CA TYR A 88 -12.42 -11.43 7.44
C TYR A 88 -11.58 -12.04 6.32
N CYS A 89 -12.22 -12.55 5.26
CA CYS A 89 -11.53 -13.02 4.07
C CYS A 89 -10.68 -11.92 3.41
N ALA A 90 -11.23 -10.71 3.26
CA ALA A 90 -10.52 -9.59 2.67
C ALA A 90 -9.30 -9.13 3.49
N LEU A 91 -9.42 -9.08 4.82
CA LEU A 91 -8.32 -8.75 5.72
C LEU A 91 -7.21 -9.81 5.64
N HIS A 92 -7.57 -11.09 5.62
CA HIS A 92 -6.61 -12.18 5.44
C HIS A 92 -5.94 -12.12 4.05
N GLN A 93 -6.69 -11.79 3.00
CA GLN A 93 -6.13 -11.57 1.67
C GLN A 93 -5.16 -10.39 1.66
N LEU A 94 -5.50 -9.25 2.26
CA LEU A 94 -4.61 -8.09 2.37
C LEU A 94 -3.33 -8.39 3.15
N ASP A 95 -3.43 -9.15 4.25
CA ASP A 95 -2.27 -9.55 5.06
C ASP A 95 -1.27 -10.40 4.26
N SER A 96 -1.78 -11.20 3.31
CA SER A 96 -0.95 -11.98 2.39
C SER A 96 -0.28 -11.15 1.27
N VAL A 97 -0.64 -9.87 1.11
CA VAL A 97 -0.10 -9.03 0.03
C VAL A 97 1.33 -8.62 0.34
N MET A 98 2.23 -9.10 -0.51
CA MET A 98 3.64 -8.74 -0.49
C MET A 98 4.06 -8.19 -1.86
N PHE A 99 4.65 -7.01 -1.85
CA PHE A 99 5.23 -6.35 -3.01
C PHE A 99 6.73 -6.57 -3.06
N SER A 100 7.26 -6.74 -4.27
CA SER A 100 8.69 -6.91 -4.49
C SER A 100 9.21 -5.68 -5.23
N PHE A 101 10.08 -4.93 -4.57
CA PHE A 101 10.62 -3.68 -5.10
C PHE A 101 12.09 -3.83 -5.43
N GLU A 102 12.48 -3.38 -6.62
CA GLU A 102 13.89 -3.31 -6.98
C GLU A 102 14.57 -2.16 -6.24
N MET A 103 15.76 -2.41 -5.69
CA MET A 103 16.69 -1.41 -5.22
C MET A 103 17.77 -1.19 -6.28
N PRO A 104 17.71 -0.08 -7.04
CA PRO A 104 18.58 0.10 -8.21
C PRO A 104 20.06 0.07 -7.87
N ALA A 105 20.44 0.61 -6.70
CA ALA A 105 21.83 0.67 -6.26
C ALA A 105 22.46 -0.72 -6.04
N LEU A 106 21.66 -1.70 -5.64
CA LEU A 106 22.15 -3.05 -5.31
C LEU A 106 21.68 -4.11 -6.32
N ARG A 107 20.81 -3.76 -7.28
CA ARG A 107 20.13 -4.70 -8.20
C ARG A 107 19.46 -5.87 -7.45
N GLN A 108 18.95 -5.59 -6.26
CA GLN A 108 18.30 -6.55 -5.38
C GLN A 108 16.80 -6.26 -5.30
N TYR A 109 16.01 -7.32 -5.18
CA TYR A 109 14.58 -7.22 -4.93
C TYR A 109 14.30 -7.36 -3.45
N HIS A 110 13.51 -6.43 -2.92
CA HIS A 110 13.17 -6.37 -1.51
C HIS A 110 11.66 -6.59 -1.34
N PRO A 111 11.25 -7.70 -0.71
CA PRO A 111 9.87 -7.92 -0.38
C PRO A 111 9.44 -6.95 0.73
N ARG A 112 8.21 -6.44 0.63
CA ARG A 112 7.54 -5.63 1.63
C ARG A 112 6.09 -6.06 1.74
N ARG A 113 5.65 -6.39 2.96
CA ARG A 113 4.23 -6.59 3.27
C ARG A 113 3.49 -5.28 3.08
N LEU A 114 2.28 -5.35 2.54
CA LEU A 114 1.42 -4.19 2.37
C LEU A 114 0.98 -3.65 3.74
N LEU A 115 0.57 -4.56 4.61
CA LEU A 115 0.14 -4.25 5.96
C LEU A 115 1.34 -4.20 6.93
N ASP A 116 1.20 -3.40 7.99
CA ASP A 116 2.15 -3.32 9.10
C ASP A 116 1.78 -4.36 10.16
N ASP A 117 2.67 -5.33 10.37
CA ASP A 117 2.56 -6.40 11.37
C ASP A 117 3.44 -6.13 12.62
N THR A 118 4.11 -4.98 12.68
CA THR A 118 5.06 -4.66 13.75
C THR A 118 4.43 -3.94 14.94
N LYS A 119 3.19 -3.47 14.80
CA LYS A 119 2.48 -2.71 15.83
C LYS A 119 1.57 -3.60 16.66
N GLU A 120 1.42 -3.26 17.95
CA GLU A 120 0.50 -3.96 18.86
C GLU A 120 -0.97 -3.80 18.46
N ARG A 121 -1.32 -2.73 17.73
CA ARG A 121 -2.69 -2.52 17.26
C ARG A 121 -3.02 -3.55 16.18
N SER A 122 -4.04 -4.37 16.43
CA SER A 122 -4.48 -5.42 15.52
C SER A 122 -5.22 -4.87 14.30
N ILE A 123 -4.84 -5.38 13.14
CA ILE A 123 -5.66 -5.38 11.93
C ILE A 123 -6.84 -6.33 12.18
N GLY A 124 -8.07 -5.91 11.86
CA GLY A 124 -9.24 -6.71 12.22
C GLY A 124 -10.57 -6.01 11.99
N CYS A 125 -11.65 -6.71 12.34
CA CYS A 125 -12.99 -6.18 12.40
C CYS A 125 -13.55 -6.39 13.81
N VAL A 126 -13.85 -5.32 14.54
CA VAL A 126 -14.40 -5.36 15.91
C VAL A 126 -15.58 -4.40 15.96
N ASP A 127 -16.73 -4.85 16.47
CA ASP A 127 -17.97 -4.06 16.59
C ASP A 127 -18.40 -3.37 15.28
N GLY A 128 -18.23 -4.07 14.15
CA GLY A 128 -18.55 -3.54 12.82
C GLY A 128 -17.57 -2.48 12.30
N LEU A 129 -16.42 -2.29 12.97
CA LEU A 129 -15.36 -1.38 12.54
C LEU A 129 -14.14 -2.16 12.04
N VAL A 130 -13.78 -1.90 10.79
CA VAL A 130 -12.65 -2.51 10.09
C VAL A 130 -11.44 -1.62 10.26
N THR A 131 -10.37 -2.15 10.85
CA THR A 131 -9.11 -1.45 11.07
C THR A 131 -7.99 -2.04 10.22
N VAL A 132 -7.27 -1.18 9.48
CA VAL A 132 -6.07 -1.57 8.71
C VAL A 132 -4.90 -0.63 8.99
N LEU A 133 -3.70 -1.21 9.01
CA LEU A 133 -2.44 -0.50 9.22
C LEU A 133 -1.52 -0.84 8.06
N PHE A 134 -0.95 0.17 7.41
CA PHE A 134 -0.07 0.00 6.26
C PHE A 134 1.39 0.14 6.66
N ASN A 135 2.23 -0.66 6.01
CA ASN A 135 3.67 -0.60 6.22
C ASN A 135 4.20 0.81 5.94
N PRO A 136 4.81 1.51 6.91
CA PRO A 136 5.25 2.89 6.74
C PRO A 136 6.36 3.04 5.69
N MET A 137 7.10 1.96 5.39
CA MET A 137 8.09 1.97 4.30
C MET A 137 7.45 2.06 2.92
N LEU A 138 6.15 1.81 2.79
CA LEU A 138 5.39 1.94 1.54
C LEU A 138 4.72 3.29 1.38
N ARG A 139 4.98 4.25 2.29
CA ARG A 139 4.32 5.56 2.30
C ARG A 139 4.36 6.24 0.94
N ASP A 140 5.55 6.53 0.44
CA ASP A 140 5.70 7.28 -0.81
C ASP A 140 5.10 6.51 -2.00
N TYR A 141 5.22 5.18 -2.00
CA TYR A 141 4.58 4.32 -3.00
C TYR A 141 3.04 4.43 -2.97
N LEU A 142 2.41 4.32 -1.80
CA LEU A 142 0.95 4.40 -1.64
C LEU A 142 0.41 5.79 -1.96
N LEU A 143 1.16 6.86 -1.64
CA LEU A 143 0.83 8.22 -2.05
C LEU A 143 0.85 8.37 -3.58
N ASN A 144 1.82 7.76 -4.25
CA ASN A 144 1.87 7.74 -5.72
C ASN A 144 0.74 6.89 -6.32
N VAL A 145 0.36 5.78 -5.68
CA VAL A 145 -0.79 4.96 -6.11
C VAL A 145 -2.08 5.77 -6.00
N ALA A 146 -2.28 6.52 -4.91
CA ALA A 146 -3.46 7.36 -4.74
C ALA A 146 -3.62 8.38 -5.88
N GLN A 147 -2.53 8.91 -6.44
CA GLN A 147 -2.57 9.88 -7.54
C GLN A 147 -2.90 9.27 -8.92
N LEU A 148 -2.89 7.94 -9.08
CA LEU A 148 -3.02 7.30 -10.40
C LEU A 148 -4.34 7.57 -11.12
N ASP A 149 -5.42 7.81 -10.38
CA ASP A 149 -6.76 8.07 -10.91
C ASP A 149 -6.97 9.56 -11.23
N GLU A 150 -6.30 10.48 -10.53
CA GLU A 150 -6.45 11.92 -10.76
C GLU A 150 -5.66 12.41 -11.99
N MET A 151 -4.57 11.72 -12.32
CA MET A 151 -3.62 12.22 -13.33
C MET A 151 -3.78 11.63 -14.73
N LEU A 152 -4.68 10.67 -14.92
CA LEU A 152 -4.81 9.96 -16.19
C LEU A 152 -6.30 9.77 -16.49
N PRO A 153 -6.78 10.19 -17.69
CA PRO A 153 -8.19 10.17 -18.00
C PRO A 153 -8.74 8.74 -17.85
N THR A 154 -9.89 8.62 -17.20
CA THR A 154 -10.72 7.41 -17.26
C THR A 154 -10.89 7.02 -18.73
N PRO A 155 -10.74 5.73 -19.10
CA PRO A 155 -11.15 5.29 -20.42
C PRO A 155 -12.63 5.67 -20.57
N GLN A 156 -12.97 6.47 -21.58
CA GLN A 156 -14.37 6.68 -21.91
C GLN A 156 -15.00 5.31 -22.17
N PRO A 157 -16.19 5.04 -21.63
CA PRO A 157 -16.93 3.84 -22.03
C PRO A 157 -17.08 3.88 -23.55
N ALA A 158 -16.75 2.77 -24.22
CA ALA A 158 -16.95 2.65 -25.66
C ALA A 158 -18.43 2.90 -25.96
N SER A 159 -18.70 3.93 -26.77
CA SER A 159 -20.02 4.27 -27.29
C SER A 159 -20.59 3.17 -28.16
#